data_AF-A0A934ZM95-F1
#
_entry.id   AF-A0A934ZM95-F1
#
_cell.length_a   1.000
_cell.length_b   1.000
_cell.length_c   1.000
_cell.angle_alpha   90.00
_cell.angle_beta   90.00
_cell.angle_gamma   90.00
#
_symmetry.space_group_name_H-M   'P 1'
#
loop_
_entity.id
_entity.type
_entity.pdbx_description
1 polymer ?
#
loop_
_entity_poly.entity_id
_entity_poly.type
_entity_poly.pdbx_seq_one_letter_code
_entity_poly.pdbx_strand_id
1 'polypeptide(L)'
;MACRSGVGSVSACVAGACQVMCSPNYGDCDGNTANGCESFTASDVRNCGACGAACAARPNSVASCTVGRCGYVCLSGYGDCDGNPANGCERVLGTDAAHCGRCDNACPTGPNAQVTCSSGTCTFACTPGFSNCDRINATGCEAVTSTDNNNCGGCGVRCAPANATGACVASACSLVACSAGFGNCDGSTSNGCETNLQTNLSNCGTCGTICPGAGTAGTMVTCTAGVCGSACVTGYSDCDANAANGCEANLAADARHCGACGNACPSGQSCVARVCTLAAPGSLIRGRYGFGAATGTNGRVYVFGGYNGAYLNSLEEYDPATNVWTNRATMPNAPWAVASAPLADGRILSISGYVSGSYTSAVNAYNPATNTWTAVAPVLSARYYAAAARGADGRVYLFGGRNSVGMATTAEAYNPTTNTWTSVRAPSTARMGAVAVTAPNGRIYLFGGSTSTSSTTATSTVEIYDPVANTWSAGPVMSPSRAYAGGALGTDGRIYLAGGYTGSNYQATAVALVPATGIYAPIGSLNVSHGYTQLAALGDGRILAIAGSNTSSMYLTRVEAYTPASDAWR
;
A
#
# COMPACT_ATOMS: atom_id res chain seq x y z
N MET A 1 -47.07 57.45 -81.12
CA MET A 1 -47.09 56.70 -79.85
C MET A 1 -46.10 55.55 -79.98
N ALA A 2 -45.16 55.39 -79.04
CA ALA A 2 -44.29 54.21 -78.99
C ALA A 2 -45.00 53.11 -78.18
N CYS A 3 -45.09 51.89 -78.71
CA CYS A 3 -45.57 50.74 -77.94
C CYS A 3 -44.54 50.43 -76.84
N ARG A 4 -44.96 50.42 -75.59
CA ARG A 4 -44.11 50.00 -74.46
C ARG A 4 -44.25 48.49 -74.27
N SER A 5 -43.13 47.77 -74.15
CA SER A 5 -43.12 46.35 -73.80
C SER A 5 -43.15 46.16 -72.29
N GLY A 6 -43.94 45.19 -71.83
CA GLY A 6 -43.94 44.71 -70.44
C GLY A 6 -42.91 43.59 -70.22
N VAL A 7 -42.82 43.08 -68.99
CA VAL A 7 -41.88 41.99 -68.63
C VAL A 7 -42.14 40.75 -69.49
N GLY A 8 -41.09 40.05 -69.95
CA GLY A 8 -41.22 38.80 -70.70
C GLY A 8 -41.84 38.90 -72.10
N SER A 9 -42.07 40.12 -72.62
CA SER A 9 -42.82 40.35 -73.86
C SER A 9 -42.11 41.26 -74.84
N VAL A 10 -42.42 41.12 -76.13
CA VAL A 10 -42.01 42.03 -77.21
C VAL A 10 -43.26 42.68 -77.80
N SER A 11 -43.30 44.00 -77.86
CA SER A 11 -44.44 44.76 -78.38
C SER A 11 -44.17 45.25 -79.80
N ALA A 12 -45.08 44.99 -80.74
CA ALA A 12 -45.00 45.43 -82.12
C ALA A 12 -46.28 46.19 -82.54
N CYS A 13 -46.14 47.18 -83.42
CA CYS A 13 -47.27 47.88 -84.00
C CYS A 13 -47.72 47.14 -85.27
N VAL A 14 -48.92 46.58 -85.25
CA VAL A 14 -49.50 45.83 -86.37
C VAL A 14 -50.87 46.43 -86.67
N ALA A 15 -51.09 46.86 -87.92
CA ALA A 15 -52.34 47.47 -88.39
C ALA A 15 -52.86 48.66 -87.54
N GLY A 16 -51.96 49.44 -86.94
CA GLY A 16 -52.32 50.63 -86.16
C GLY A 16 -52.60 50.38 -84.67
N ALA A 17 -52.51 49.14 -84.19
CA ALA A 17 -52.63 48.77 -82.77
C ALA A 17 -51.32 48.17 -82.23
N CYS A 18 -51.01 48.44 -80.95
CA CYS A 18 -49.92 47.75 -80.26
C CYS A 18 -50.36 46.33 -79.90
N GLN A 19 -49.65 45.32 -80.42
CA GLN A 19 -49.82 43.92 -80.03
C GLN A 19 -48.65 43.48 -79.15
N VAL A 20 -48.95 42.75 -78.08
CA VAL A 20 -47.97 42.16 -77.16
C VAL A 20 -47.78 40.69 -77.52
N MET A 21 -46.55 40.29 -77.81
CA MET A 21 -46.17 38.90 -78.07
C MET A 21 -45.27 38.39 -76.95
N CYS A 22 -45.59 37.25 -76.34
CA CYS A 22 -44.76 36.68 -75.30
C CYS A 22 -43.47 36.09 -75.86
N SER A 23 -42.37 36.32 -75.14
CA SER A 23 -41.09 35.67 -75.43
C SER A 23 -41.18 34.17 -75.10
N PRO A 24 -40.30 33.32 -75.67
CA PRO A 24 -40.29 31.90 -75.36
C PRO A 24 -40.24 31.65 -73.84
N ASN A 25 -41.09 30.74 -73.35
CA ASN A 25 -41.28 30.40 -71.93
C ASN A 25 -41.91 31.50 -71.05
N TYR A 26 -42.51 32.52 -71.64
CA TYR A 26 -43.35 33.49 -70.93
C TYR A 26 -44.79 33.41 -71.43
N GLY A 27 -45.75 33.61 -70.53
CA GLY A 27 -47.18 33.69 -70.83
C GLY A 27 -47.83 34.87 -70.10
N ASP A 28 -48.82 35.47 -70.75
CA ASP A 28 -49.77 36.42 -70.16
C ASP A 28 -50.92 35.59 -69.57
N CYS A 29 -50.83 35.30 -68.26
CA CYS A 29 -51.74 34.35 -67.61
C CYS A 29 -52.85 35.05 -66.82
N ASP A 30 -52.81 36.37 -66.69
CA ASP A 30 -53.90 37.19 -66.15
C ASP A 30 -54.74 37.88 -67.25
N GLY A 31 -54.31 37.81 -68.51
CA GLY A 31 -54.98 38.36 -69.69
C GLY A 31 -54.86 39.88 -69.81
N ASN A 32 -53.97 40.50 -69.03
CA ASN A 32 -53.80 41.95 -68.99
C ASN A 32 -52.64 42.38 -69.89
N THR A 33 -52.95 42.67 -71.15
CA THR A 33 -51.95 43.10 -72.13
C THR A 33 -51.18 44.39 -71.77
N ALA A 34 -51.55 45.11 -70.71
CA ALA A 34 -50.85 46.30 -70.25
C ALA A 34 -49.59 46.02 -69.40
N ASN A 35 -49.45 44.83 -68.79
CA ASN A 35 -48.32 44.50 -67.89
C ASN A 35 -47.30 43.50 -68.48
N GLY A 36 -47.63 42.83 -69.60
CA GLY A 36 -46.69 42.00 -70.36
C GLY A 36 -47.02 40.51 -70.28
N CYS A 37 -46.00 39.65 -70.28
CA CYS A 37 -46.13 38.21 -70.08
C CYS A 37 -45.33 37.85 -68.83
N GLU A 38 -45.97 37.98 -67.68
CA GLU A 38 -45.41 37.96 -66.33
C GLU A 38 -45.13 36.55 -65.79
N SER A 39 -45.75 35.53 -66.38
CA SER A 39 -45.63 34.16 -65.91
C SER A 39 -44.54 33.42 -66.67
N PHE A 40 -43.46 33.04 -65.99
CA PHE A 40 -42.37 32.26 -66.59
C PHE A 40 -42.74 30.77 -66.62
N THR A 41 -43.36 30.33 -67.72
CA THR A 41 -43.94 29.00 -67.88
C THR A 41 -42.92 27.86 -67.88
N ALA A 42 -41.62 28.15 -67.92
CA ALA A 42 -40.58 27.13 -67.80
C ALA A 42 -40.29 26.66 -66.37
N SER A 43 -40.62 27.44 -65.33
CA SER A 43 -40.38 27.06 -63.93
C SER A 43 -41.52 27.40 -62.96
N ASP A 44 -42.54 28.12 -63.39
CA ASP A 44 -43.73 28.38 -62.57
C ASP A 44 -44.60 27.11 -62.47
N VAL A 45 -44.70 26.57 -61.24
CA VAL A 45 -45.48 25.37 -60.92
C VAL A 45 -46.99 25.56 -61.15
N ARG A 46 -47.48 26.81 -61.16
CA ARG A 46 -48.90 27.12 -61.40
C ARG A 46 -49.23 27.34 -62.88
N ASN A 47 -48.21 27.57 -63.72
CA ASN A 47 -48.34 27.89 -65.14
C ASN A 47 -47.32 27.09 -65.98
N CYS A 48 -47.12 25.81 -65.68
CA CYS A 48 -46.01 25.03 -66.20
C CYS A 48 -46.28 24.56 -67.65
N GLY A 49 -45.52 25.09 -68.60
CA GLY A 49 -45.67 24.83 -70.04
C GLY A 49 -46.80 25.63 -70.72
N ALA A 50 -47.83 26.03 -69.99
CA ALA A 50 -48.90 26.92 -70.44
C ALA A 50 -49.61 27.60 -69.25
N CYS A 51 -50.28 28.73 -69.52
CA CYS A 51 -51.09 29.41 -68.50
C CYS A 51 -52.19 28.49 -67.95
N GLY A 52 -52.34 28.46 -66.63
CA GLY A 52 -53.31 27.61 -65.93
C GLY A 52 -52.96 26.12 -65.85
N ALA A 53 -51.85 25.68 -66.46
CA ALA A 53 -51.35 24.31 -66.36
C ALA A 53 -50.59 24.10 -65.04
N ALA A 54 -51.32 24.08 -63.93
CA ALA A 54 -50.76 23.84 -62.62
C ALA A 54 -50.35 22.37 -62.43
N CYS A 55 -49.14 22.14 -61.93
CA CYS A 55 -48.67 20.79 -61.64
C CYS A 55 -49.42 20.20 -60.45
N ALA A 56 -50.00 19.01 -60.66
CA ALA A 56 -50.72 18.31 -59.61
C ALA A 56 -49.80 17.94 -58.44
N ALA A 57 -50.25 18.21 -57.22
CA ALA A 57 -49.58 17.72 -56.02
C ALA A 57 -49.72 16.19 -55.94
N ARG A 58 -48.64 15.51 -55.57
CA ARG A 58 -48.64 14.05 -55.35
C ARG A 58 -48.33 13.75 -53.88
N PRO A 59 -48.84 12.62 -53.35
CA PRO A 59 -48.58 12.23 -51.96
C PRO A 59 -47.09 12.28 -51.60
N ASN A 60 -46.78 12.85 -50.43
CA ASN A 60 -45.43 12.98 -49.86
C ASN A 60 -44.38 13.60 -50.80
N SER A 61 -44.79 14.52 -51.67
CA SER A 61 -43.89 15.20 -52.62
C SER A 61 -44.24 16.68 -52.76
N VAL A 62 -43.30 17.44 -53.33
CA VAL A 62 -43.52 18.83 -53.77
C VAL A 62 -43.55 18.86 -55.29
N ALA A 63 -44.61 19.42 -55.86
CA ALA A 63 -44.73 19.59 -57.31
C ALA A 63 -43.62 20.54 -57.83
N SER A 64 -43.03 20.20 -58.96
CA SER A 64 -41.96 20.97 -59.59
C SER A 64 -42.28 21.24 -61.06
N CYS A 65 -41.77 22.34 -61.60
CA CYS A 65 -41.83 22.65 -63.02
C CYS A 65 -40.41 22.81 -63.53
N THR A 66 -40.03 22.03 -64.54
CA THR A 66 -38.69 22.09 -65.13
C THR A 66 -38.81 22.05 -66.64
N VAL A 67 -38.41 23.16 -67.29
CA VAL A 67 -38.50 23.35 -68.74
C VAL A 67 -39.93 23.13 -69.26
N GLY A 68 -40.91 23.68 -68.53
CA GLY A 68 -42.32 23.63 -68.91
C GLY A 68 -42.97 22.24 -68.82
N ARG A 69 -42.34 21.29 -68.10
CA ARG A 69 -42.92 19.98 -67.78
C ARG A 69 -43.13 19.84 -66.28
N CYS A 70 -44.30 19.34 -65.91
CA CYS A 70 -44.62 19.03 -64.52
C CYS A 70 -43.87 17.78 -64.05
N GLY A 71 -43.20 17.93 -62.92
CA GLY A 71 -42.56 16.87 -62.14
C GLY A 71 -42.88 17.01 -60.65
N TYR A 72 -42.14 16.28 -59.83
CA TYR A 72 -42.26 16.27 -58.38
C TYR A 72 -40.92 15.89 -57.77
N VAL A 73 -40.70 16.27 -56.52
CA VAL A 73 -39.55 15.88 -55.71
C VAL A 73 -40.08 15.32 -54.40
N CYS A 74 -39.60 14.15 -53.97
CA CYS A 74 -40.02 13.55 -52.71
C CYS A 74 -39.64 14.42 -51.51
N LEU A 75 -40.53 14.46 -50.52
CA LEU A 75 -40.20 15.04 -49.22
C LEU A 75 -39.10 14.21 -48.54
N SER A 76 -38.30 14.85 -47.68
CA SER A 76 -37.24 14.18 -46.94
C SER A 76 -37.77 12.96 -46.19
N GLY A 77 -37.10 11.81 -46.35
CA GLY A 77 -37.49 10.53 -45.74
C GLY A 77 -38.51 9.71 -46.54
N TYR A 78 -38.97 10.19 -47.69
CA TYR A 78 -39.87 9.47 -48.59
C TYR A 78 -39.20 9.17 -49.93
N GLY A 79 -39.54 8.04 -50.53
CA GLY A 79 -39.06 7.62 -51.85
C GLY A 79 -40.21 7.10 -52.72
N ASP A 80 -40.07 7.33 -54.03
CA ASP A 80 -40.87 6.68 -55.08
C ASP A 80 -40.10 5.43 -55.54
N CYS A 81 -40.53 4.26 -55.07
CA CYS A 81 -39.77 3.02 -55.24
C CYS A 81 -40.37 2.08 -56.28
N ASP A 82 -41.60 2.31 -56.73
CA ASP A 82 -42.21 1.59 -57.85
C ASP A 82 -42.11 2.36 -59.18
N GLY A 83 -41.66 3.62 -59.14
CA GLY A 83 -41.50 4.49 -60.31
C GLY A 83 -42.84 4.94 -60.88
N ASN A 84 -43.94 4.77 -60.14
CA ASN A 84 -45.26 5.11 -60.60
C ASN A 84 -45.58 6.59 -60.30
N PRO A 85 -45.66 7.44 -61.33
CA PRO A 85 -45.95 8.85 -61.10
C PRO A 85 -47.33 9.11 -60.47
N ALA A 86 -48.27 8.16 -60.50
CA ALA A 86 -49.64 8.38 -60.03
C ALA A 86 -49.80 8.35 -58.50
N ASN A 87 -48.97 7.60 -57.78
CA ASN A 87 -49.08 7.41 -56.32
C ASN A 87 -48.05 8.22 -55.51
N GLY A 88 -47.08 8.89 -56.16
CA GLY A 88 -46.17 9.83 -55.52
C GLY A 88 -45.00 9.14 -54.84
N CYS A 89 -44.61 9.60 -53.65
CA CYS A 89 -43.52 8.99 -52.88
C CYS A 89 -44.11 8.15 -51.74
N GLU A 90 -44.30 6.86 -52.00
CA GLU A 90 -45.13 5.94 -51.22
C GLU A 90 -44.40 5.25 -50.07
N ARG A 91 -43.06 5.25 -50.09
CA ARG A 91 -42.26 4.52 -49.09
C ARG A 91 -41.60 5.44 -48.06
N VAL A 92 -41.73 5.07 -46.79
CA VAL A 92 -41.05 5.73 -45.66
C VAL A 92 -39.67 5.11 -45.49
N LEU A 93 -38.67 5.73 -46.12
CA LEU A 93 -37.28 5.25 -46.12
C LEU A 93 -36.65 5.27 -44.71
N GLY A 94 -37.25 5.98 -43.75
CA GLY A 94 -36.77 6.08 -42.38
C GLY A 94 -37.02 4.85 -41.51
N THR A 95 -38.03 4.03 -41.84
CA THR A 95 -38.51 2.92 -40.98
C THR A 95 -38.86 1.64 -41.73
N ASP A 96 -39.04 1.69 -43.05
CA ASP A 96 -39.31 0.51 -43.87
C ASP A 96 -38.02 -0.32 -44.03
N ALA A 97 -37.99 -1.52 -43.44
CA ALA A 97 -36.83 -2.41 -43.51
C ALA A 97 -36.58 -2.98 -44.92
N ALA A 98 -37.55 -2.93 -45.83
CA ALA A 98 -37.35 -3.34 -47.23
C ALA A 98 -36.77 -2.21 -48.11
N HIS A 99 -36.89 -0.95 -47.68
CA HIS A 99 -36.47 0.25 -48.42
C HIS A 99 -35.70 1.22 -47.52
N CYS A 100 -34.80 0.72 -46.67
CA CYS A 100 -34.20 1.52 -45.60
C CYS A 100 -33.16 2.51 -46.16
N GLY A 101 -33.41 3.81 -46.00
CA GLY A 101 -32.54 4.90 -46.45
C GLY A 101 -32.63 5.22 -47.95
N ARG A 102 -32.98 4.23 -48.79
CA ARG A 102 -33.27 4.38 -50.23
C ARG A 102 -34.11 3.21 -50.73
N CYS A 103 -34.72 3.37 -51.90
CA CYS A 103 -35.47 2.30 -52.56
C CYS A 103 -34.62 1.04 -52.78
N ASP A 104 -35.27 -0.12 -52.63
CA ASP A 104 -34.72 -1.47 -52.76
C ASP A 104 -33.50 -1.80 -51.89
N ASN A 105 -33.28 -1.01 -50.83
CA ASN A 105 -32.25 -1.27 -49.84
C ASN A 105 -32.82 -2.05 -48.66
N ALA A 106 -33.09 -3.34 -48.88
CA ALA A 106 -33.56 -4.23 -47.84
C ALA A 106 -32.47 -4.49 -46.79
N CYS A 107 -32.84 -4.39 -45.51
CA CYS A 107 -31.92 -4.70 -44.43
C CYS A 107 -31.56 -6.19 -44.43
N PRO A 108 -30.29 -6.56 -44.17
CA PRO A 108 -29.86 -7.96 -44.18
C PRO A 108 -30.66 -8.77 -43.17
N THR A 109 -31.26 -9.87 -43.58
CA THR A 109 -31.94 -10.81 -42.68
C THR A 109 -31.04 -12.01 -42.41
N GLY A 110 -31.04 -12.51 -41.17
CA GLY A 110 -30.30 -13.72 -40.81
C GLY A 110 -30.90 -14.42 -39.58
N PRO A 111 -30.63 -15.72 -39.39
CA PRO A 111 -31.06 -16.46 -38.21
C PRO A 111 -30.57 -15.82 -36.90
N ASN A 112 -31.40 -15.83 -35.86
CA ASN A 112 -31.11 -15.32 -34.52
C ASN A 112 -30.71 -13.82 -34.44
N ALA A 113 -30.95 -13.05 -35.51
CA ALA A 113 -30.71 -11.61 -35.56
C ALA A 113 -32.03 -10.83 -35.53
N GLN A 114 -32.04 -9.73 -34.77
CA GLN A 114 -33.06 -8.69 -34.82
C GLN A 114 -32.56 -7.54 -35.66
N VAL A 115 -33.31 -7.22 -36.72
CA VAL A 115 -32.92 -6.21 -37.70
C VAL A 115 -34.05 -5.23 -37.88
N THR A 116 -33.75 -3.94 -37.70
CA THR A 116 -34.73 -2.86 -37.80
C THR A 116 -34.15 -1.68 -38.58
N CYS A 117 -34.99 -0.98 -39.33
CA CYS A 117 -34.63 0.29 -39.96
C CYS A 117 -34.94 1.44 -39.02
N SER A 118 -33.92 2.20 -38.64
CA SER A 118 -34.07 3.38 -37.80
C SER A 118 -33.37 4.57 -38.46
N SER A 119 -34.14 5.62 -38.77
CA SER A 119 -33.65 6.83 -39.43
C SER A 119 -32.93 6.56 -40.76
N GLY A 120 -33.38 5.55 -41.51
CA GLY A 120 -32.80 5.18 -42.81
C GLY A 120 -31.50 4.38 -42.72
N THR A 121 -31.11 3.93 -41.53
CA THR A 121 -29.99 3.01 -41.33
C THR A 121 -30.50 1.66 -40.80
N CYS A 122 -30.04 0.57 -41.42
CA CYS A 122 -30.29 -0.76 -40.90
C CYS A 122 -29.47 -0.99 -39.62
N THR A 123 -30.14 -1.33 -38.54
CA THR A 123 -29.51 -1.74 -37.28
C THR A 123 -29.60 -3.26 -37.14
N PHE A 124 -28.53 -3.88 -36.64
CA PHE A 124 -28.40 -5.33 -36.49
C PHE A 124 -28.01 -5.64 -35.05
N ALA A 125 -28.79 -6.50 -34.39
CA ALA A 125 -28.51 -6.97 -33.04
C ALA A 125 -28.76 -8.47 -32.93
N CYS A 126 -27.89 -9.19 -32.23
CA CYS A 126 -28.10 -10.61 -31.96
C CYS A 126 -29.12 -10.81 -30.83
N THR A 127 -29.93 -11.86 -30.97
CA THR A 127 -30.78 -12.35 -29.87
C THR A 127 -29.88 -12.78 -28.69
N PRO A 128 -30.28 -12.55 -27.43
CA PRO A 128 -29.49 -12.98 -26.27
C PRO A 128 -29.10 -14.46 -26.35
N GLY A 129 -27.82 -14.76 -26.11
CA GLY A 129 -27.26 -16.12 -26.24
C GLY A 129 -26.75 -16.48 -27.63
N PHE A 130 -26.72 -15.53 -28.58
CA PHE A 130 -26.12 -15.70 -29.90
C PHE A 130 -25.11 -14.58 -30.22
N SER A 131 -24.18 -14.85 -31.12
CA SER A 131 -23.23 -13.85 -31.63
C SER A 131 -22.90 -14.08 -33.10
N ASN A 132 -22.57 -13.00 -33.79
CA ASN A 132 -22.09 -13.00 -35.16
C ASN A 132 -20.55 -13.02 -35.15
N CYS A 133 -19.95 -14.17 -35.41
CA CYS A 133 -18.52 -14.41 -35.27
C CYS A 133 -17.75 -14.29 -36.59
N ASP A 134 -18.41 -14.53 -37.73
CA ASP A 134 -17.87 -14.26 -39.06
C ASP A 134 -17.99 -12.78 -39.48
N ARG A 135 -18.77 -11.98 -38.73
CA ARG A 135 -19.09 -10.57 -38.97
C ARG A 135 -19.86 -10.31 -40.27
N ILE A 136 -20.59 -11.30 -40.75
CA ILE A 136 -21.40 -11.22 -41.97
C ILE A 136 -22.87 -11.13 -41.56
N ASN A 137 -23.48 -9.96 -41.69
CA ASN A 137 -24.88 -9.76 -41.26
C ASN A 137 -25.90 -10.63 -42.02
N ALA A 138 -25.54 -11.09 -43.22
CA ALA A 138 -26.40 -11.94 -44.05
C ALA A 138 -26.49 -13.40 -43.56
N THR A 139 -25.49 -13.89 -42.82
CA THR A 139 -25.48 -15.25 -42.26
C THR A 139 -26.10 -15.31 -40.85
N GLY A 140 -26.38 -14.16 -40.24
CA GLY A 140 -27.08 -14.04 -38.97
C GLY A 140 -26.15 -14.05 -37.75
N CYS A 141 -26.67 -14.51 -36.61
CA CYS A 141 -25.90 -14.76 -35.39
C CYS A 141 -25.79 -16.27 -35.19
N GLU A 142 -24.76 -16.84 -35.78
CA GLU A 142 -24.53 -18.26 -35.99
C GLU A 142 -23.94 -18.98 -34.78
N ALA A 143 -23.22 -18.27 -33.91
CA ALA A 143 -22.61 -18.88 -32.75
C ALA A 143 -23.54 -18.85 -31.53
N VAL A 144 -23.78 -20.02 -30.94
CA VAL A 144 -24.51 -20.16 -29.68
C VAL A 144 -23.57 -19.81 -28.52
N THR A 145 -23.77 -18.68 -27.87
CA THR A 145 -22.90 -18.24 -26.76
C THR A 145 -23.42 -18.63 -25.38
N SER A 146 -24.60 -19.23 -25.30
CA SER A 146 -25.25 -19.61 -24.04
C SER A 146 -24.81 -20.98 -23.50
N THR A 147 -24.49 -21.92 -24.39
CA THR A 147 -24.19 -23.32 -24.06
C THR A 147 -23.00 -23.93 -24.79
N ASP A 148 -22.48 -23.29 -25.85
CA ASP A 148 -21.31 -23.82 -26.56
C ASP A 148 -20.03 -23.53 -25.77
N ASN A 149 -19.31 -24.59 -25.43
CA ASN A 149 -18.02 -24.50 -24.73
C ASN A 149 -16.92 -23.81 -25.55
N ASN A 150 -17.05 -23.68 -26.88
CA ASN A 150 -16.06 -23.00 -27.71
C ASN A 150 -16.40 -21.51 -27.97
N ASN A 151 -17.62 -21.08 -27.65
CA ASN A 151 -18.10 -19.71 -27.88
C ASN A 151 -18.78 -19.10 -26.62
N CYS A 152 -18.35 -19.52 -25.43
CA CYS A 152 -19.05 -19.24 -24.19
C CYS A 152 -18.99 -17.76 -23.79
N GLY A 153 -20.13 -17.06 -23.87
CA GLY A 153 -20.21 -15.62 -23.64
C GLY A 153 -19.65 -14.76 -24.77
N GLY A 154 -19.12 -15.36 -25.85
CA GLY A 154 -18.61 -14.64 -27.00
C GLY A 154 -17.84 -15.52 -27.98
N CYS A 155 -17.63 -15.01 -29.18
CA CYS A 155 -16.94 -15.70 -30.27
C CYS A 155 -15.54 -16.19 -29.88
N GLY A 156 -15.30 -17.50 -30.02
CA GLY A 156 -14.00 -18.12 -29.74
C GLY A 156 -13.61 -18.16 -28.25
N VAL A 157 -14.51 -17.74 -27.35
CA VAL A 157 -14.26 -17.79 -25.90
C VAL A 157 -14.46 -19.23 -25.43
N ARG A 158 -13.35 -19.97 -25.34
CA ARG A 158 -13.39 -21.36 -24.90
C ARG A 158 -13.52 -21.47 -23.39
N CYS A 159 -14.53 -22.17 -22.91
CA CYS A 159 -14.71 -22.49 -21.50
C CYS A 159 -13.79 -23.66 -21.09
N ALA A 160 -12.55 -23.31 -20.74
CA ALA A 160 -11.51 -24.22 -20.30
C ALA A 160 -10.79 -23.64 -19.06
N PRO A 161 -11.40 -23.72 -17.86
CA PRO A 161 -10.79 -23.26 -16.62
C PRO A 161 -9.50 -24.03 -16.31
N ALA A 162 -8.54 -23.39 -15.64
CA ALA A 162 -7.23 -23.97 -15.41
C ALA A 162 -7.33 -25.24 -14.56
N ASN A 163 -6.62 -26.29 -14.98
CA ASN A 163 -6.57 -27.60 -14.34
C ASN A 163 -7.95 -28.19 -14.00
N ALA A 164 -8.96 -27.93 -14.84
CA ALA A 164 -10.32 -28.35 -14.61
C ALA A 164 -11.12 -28.57 -15.89
N THR A 165 -12.26 -29.24 -15.74
CA THR A 165 -13.28 -29.37 -16.78
C THR A 165 -14.34 -28.28 -16.57
N GLY A 166 -14.58 -27.46 -17.61
CA GLY A 166 -15.59 -26.39 -17.59
C GLY A 166 -16.81 -26.70 -18.47
N ALA A 167 -17.94 -26.08 -18.15
CA ALA A 167 -19.17 -26.11 -18.95
C ALA A 167 -19.75 -24.71 -19.13
N CYS A 168 -20.20 -24.38 -20.33
CA CYS A 168 -20.87 -23.12 -20.60
C CYS A 168 -22.34 -23.19 -20.18
N VAL A 169 -22.73 -22.33 -19.24
CA VAL A 169 -24.11 -22.23 -18.75
C VAL A 169 -24.51 -20.75 -18.70
N ALA A 170 -25.60 -20.40 -19.38
CA ALA A 170 -26.12 -19.03 -19.43
C ALA A 170 -25.05 -17.99 -19.81
N SER A 171 -24.22 -18.33 -20.80
CA SER A 171 -23.13 -17.47 -21.30
C SER A 171 -21.99 -17.20 -20.30
N ALA A 172 -21.90 -17.99 -19.23
CA ALA A 172 -20.80 -18.00 -18.29
C ALA A 172 -20.11 -19.36 -18.24
N CYS A 173 -18.78 -19.35 -18.13
CA CYS A 173 -18.01 -20.57 -17.93
C CYS A 173 -18.12 -21.01 -16.47
N SER A 174 -18.63 -22.23 -16.25
CA SER A 174 -18.81 -22.83 -14.94
C SER A 174 -17.83 -23.98 -14.73
N LEU A 175 -17.37 -24.16 -13.49
CA LEU A 175 -16.47 -25.24 -13.09
C LEU A 175 -17.28 -26.52 -12.83
N VAL A 176 -16.97 -27.62 -13.53
CA VAL A 176 -17.64 -28.92 -13.35
C VAL A 176 -16.86 -29.81 -12.38
N ALA A 177 -15.57 -30.02 -12.65
CA ALA A 177 -14.70 -30.86 -11.83
C ALA A 177 -13.23 -30.46 -11.99
N CYS A 178 -12.47 -30.55 -10.90
CA CYS A 178 -11.02 -30.39 -10.93
C CYS A 178 -10.33 -31.63 -11.53
N SER A 179 -9.20 -31.40 -12.20
CA SER A 179 -8.27 -32.48 -12.57
C SER A 179 -7.69 -33.12 -11.31
N ALA A 180 -7.33 -34.40 -11.40
CA ALA A 180 -6.75 -35.14 -10.29
C ALA A 180 -5.50 -34.43 -9.72
N GLY A 181 -5.45 -34.27 -8.39
CA GLY A 181 -4.36 -33.58 -7.71
C GLY A 181 -4.47 -32.05 -7.65
N PHE A 182 -5.53 -31.46 -8.22
CA PHE A 182 -5.78 -30.02 -8.17
C PHE A 182 -7.09 -29.71 -7.43
N GLY A 183 -7.11 -28.57 -6.73
CA GLY A 183 -8.25 -28.11 -5.94
C GLY A 183 -8.56 -26.63 -6.18
N ASN A 184 -9.84 -26.30 -6.05
CA ASN A 184 -10.34 -24.93 -5.99
C ASN A 184 -10.40 -24.49 -4.51
N CYS A 185 -9.29 -24.02 -3.97
CA CYS A 185 -9.17 -23.70 -2.55
C CYS A 185 -9.54 -22.25 -2.20
N ASP A 186 -9.76 -21.37 -3.19
CA ASP A 186 -10.28 -20.02 -3.00
C ASP A 186 -11.81 -19.93 -3.20
N GLY A 187 -12.44 -21.01 -3.69
CA GLY A 187 -13.87 -21.12 -3.95
C GLY A 187 -14.32 -20.40 -5.22
N SER A 188 -13.40 -19.87 -6.02
CA SER A 188 -13.71 -19.12 -7.23
C SER A 188 -13.88 -20.07 -8.40
N THR A 189 -15.08 -20.15 -8.97
CA THR A 189 -15.33 -21.04 -10.11
C THR A 189 -14.84 -20.48 -11.44
N SER A 190 -14.41 -19.21 -11.47
CA SER A 190 -14.05 -18.48 -12.69
C SER A 190 -12.58 -18.61 -13.10
N ASN A 191 -11.68 -18.89 -12.16
CA ASN A 191 -10.25 -19.13 -12.41
C ASN A 191 -9.92 -20.63 -12.47
N GLY A 192 -10.66 -21.50 -11.77
CA GLY A 192 -10.54 -22.95 -11.91
C GLY A 192 -9.91 -23.61 -10.68
N CYS A 193 -9.15 -24.70 -10.88
CA CYS A 193 -8.56 -25.47 -9.80
C CYS A 193 -7.06 -25.19 -9.70
N GLU A 194 -6.74 -24.02 -9.17
CA GLU A 194 -5.38 -23.46 -9.24
C GLU A 194 -4.40 -24.05 -8.23
N THR A 195 -4.91 -24.76 -7.22
CA THR A 195 -4.08 -25.25 -6.14
C THR A 195 -3.62 -26.67 -6.40
N ASN A 196 -2.31 -26.87 -6.57
CA ASN A 196 -1.71 -28.20 -6.65
C ASN A 196 -1.67 -28.87 -5.26
N LEU A 197 -2.60 -29.78 -5.01
CA LEU A 197 -2.73 -30.50 -3.74
C LEU A 197 -1.60 -31.50 -3.48
N GLN A 198 -0.74 -31.78 -4.47
CA GLN A 198 0.34 -32.75 -4.35
C GLN A 198 1.62 -32.16 -3.74
N THR A 199 1.80 -30.84 -3.86
CA THR A 199 3.04 -30.15 -3.48
C THR A 199 2.79 -28.89 -2.64
N ASN A 200 1.58 -28.35 -2.63
CA ASN A 200 1.27 -27.15 -1.87
C ASN A 200 1.23 -27.45 -0.37
N LEU A 201 2.14 -26.85 0.40
CA LEU A 201 2.29 -27.07 1.84
C LEU A 201 1.11 -26.60 2.69
N SER A 202 0.25 -25.73 2.16
CA SER A 202 -0.94 -25.19 2.85
C SER A 202 -2.25 -25.88 2.44
N ASN A 203 -2.20 -26.78 1.45
CA ASN A 203 -3.36 -27.50 0.90
C ASN A 203 -2.98 -28.94 0.54
N CYS A 204 -2.17 -29.59 1.38
CA CYS A 204 -1.59 -30.88 1.05
C CYS A 204 -2.65 -31.98 1.14
N GLY A 205 -2.94 -32.62 0.01
CA GLY A 205 -3.98 -33.66 -0.11
C GLY A 205 -5.39 -33.11 -0.29
N THR A 206 -5.78 -32.09 0.47
CA THR A 206 -7.05 -31.37 0.30
C THR A 206 -6.94 -29.90 0.67
N CYS A 207 -7.89 -29.08 0.21
CA CYS A 207 -7.92 -27.65 0.47
C CYS A 207 -7.98 -27.37 1.98
N GLY A 208 -7.14 -26.43 2.43
CA GLY A 208 -7.02 -26.05 3.84
C GLY A 208 -6.24 -27.03 4.71
N THR A 209 -5.73 -28.14 4.17
CA THR A 209 -4.84 -29.03 4.93
C THR A 209 -3.43 -28.46 4.98
N ILE A 210 -3.12 -27.84 6.12
CA ILE A 210 -1.79 -27.38 6.48
C ILE A 210 -1.04 -28.54 7.11
N CYS A 211 0.19 -28.82 6.66
CA CYS A 211 0.97 -29.90 7.23
C CYS A 211 1.34 -29.66 8.70
N PRO A 212 1.34 -30.71 9.55
CA PRO A 212 1.73 -30.59 10.95
C PRO A 212 3.12 -29.96 11.12
N GLY A 213 3.25 -29.01 12.06
CA GLY A 213 4.50 -28.26 12.29
C GLY A 213 4.86 -27.19 11.25
N ALA A 214 3.99 -26.94 10.24
CA ALA A 214 4.21 -25.86 9.29
C ALA A 214 4.18 -24.49 10.00
N GLY A 215 5.26 -23.71 9.83
CA GLY A 215 5.43 -22.41 10.49
C GLY A 215 6.27 -22.45 11.77
N THR A 216 6.63 -23.64 12.27
CA THR A 216 7.55 -23.81 13.40
C THR A 216 9.00 -23.74 12.92
N ALA A 217 9.79 -22.81 13.46
CA ALA A 217 11.17 -22.53 13.00
C ALA A 217 12.12 -23.76 13.00
N GLY A 218 11.83 -24.78 13.82
CA GLY A 218 12.61 -26.01 13.91
C GLY A 218 12.14 -27.17 13.03
N THR A 219 11.07 -27.00 12.24
CA THR A 219 10.45 -28.10 11.48
C THR A 219 10.57 -27.87 9.98
N MET A 220 11.08 -28.87 9.26
CA MET A 220 10.99 -28.95 7.81
C MET A 220 9.75 -29.78 7.45
N VAL A 221 8.80 -29.14 6.78
CA VAL A 221 7.61 -29.80 6.24
C VAL A 221 7.76 -30.04 4.75
N THR A 222 7.29 -31.18 4.28
CA THR A 222 7.21 -31.53 2.86
C THR A 222 5.79 -31.98 2.54
N CYS A 223 5.34 -31.70 1.31
CA CYS A 223 4.13 -32.28 0.76
C CYS A 223 4.55 -33.06 -0.49
N THR A 224 4.33 -34.37 -0.50
CA THR A 224 4.71 -35.21 -1.63
C THR A 224 3.57 -36.16 -1.94
N ALA A 225 3.08 -36.10 -3.19
CA ALA A 225 1.90 -36.85 -3.63
C ALA A 225 0.66 -36.62 -2.74
N GLY A 226 0.53 -35.42 -2.15
CA GLY A 226 -0.60 -35.06 -1.29
C GLY A 226 -0.52 -35.62 0.13
N VAL A 227 0.64 -36.14 0.53
CA VAL A 227 0.90 -36.62 1.89
C VAL A 227 1.89 -35.67 2.56
N CYS A 228 1.56 -35.24 3.78
CA CYS A 228 2.44 -34.43 4.60
C CYS A 228 3.58 -35.28 5.19
N GLY A 229 4.81 -34.80 5.03
CA GLY A 229 5.99 -35.23 5.77
C GLY A 229 6.51 -34.11 6.66
N SER A 230 7.09 -34.46 7.80
CA SER A 230 7.73 -33.51 8.72
C SER A 230 9.01 -34.11 9.29
N ALA A 231 10.06 -33.30 9.38
CA ALA A 231 11.33 -33.68 10.00
C ALA A 231 11.92 -32.50 10.76
N CYS A 232 12.65 -32.76 11.84
CA CYS A 232 13.34 -31.71 12.58
C CYS A 232 14.56 -31.19 11.82
N VAL A 233 14.72 -29.88 11.81
CA VAL A 233 15.99 -29.24 11.43
C VAL A 233 17.06 -29.65 12.44
N THR A 234 18.28 -29.88 11.98
CA THR A 234 19.43 -30.18 12.85
C THR A 234 19.51 -29.19 14.01
N GLY A 235 19.52 -29.70 15.24
CA GLY A 235 19.58 -28.88 16.46
C GLY A 235 18.22 -28.62 17.12
N TYR A 236 17.12 -28.94 16.44
CA TYR A 236 15.76 -28.91 17.00
C TYR A 236 15.26 -30.32 17.29
N SER A 237 14.30 -30.43 18.21
CA SER A 237 13.63 -31.68 18.53
C SER A 237 12.16 -31.42 18.86
N ASP A 238 11.32 -32.40 18.58
CA ASP A 238 9.94 -32.50 19.07
C ASP A 238 10.01 -33.09 20.50
N CYS A 239 9.87 -32.26 21.53
CA CYS A 239 10.07 -32.68 22.91
C CYS A 239 8.78 -33.02 23.66
N ASP A 240 7.63 -32.56 23.18
CA ASP A 240 6.30 -32.95 23.66
C ASP A 240 5.66 -34.10 22.85
N ALA A 241 6.34 -34.56 21.79
CA ALA A 241 5.90 -35.59 20.85
C ALA A 241 4.59 -35.24 20.13
N ASN A 242 4.29 -33.93 20.01
CA ASN A 242 3.11 -33.45 19.34
C ASN A 242 3.42 -33.01 17.91
N ALA A 243 3.22 -33.90 16.95
CA ALA A 243 3.45 -33.60 15.54
C ALA A 243 2.74 -32.32 15.04
N ALA A 244 1.63 -31.89 15.67
CA ALA A 244 0.89 -30.69 15.27
C ALA A 244 1.68 -29.39 15.43
N ASN A 245 2.48 -29.24 16.50
CA ASN A 245 3.28 -28.03 16.74
C ASN A 245 4.74 -28.19 16.25
N GLY A 246 5.14 -29.38 15.84
CA GLY A 246 6.45 -29.66 15.22
C GLY A 246 7.60 -29.59 16.22
N CYS A 247 8.83 -29.50 15.72
CA CYS A 247 10.06 -29.45 16.53
C CYS A 247 10.24 -28.07 17.16
N GLU A 248 9.67 -27.90 18.33
CA GLU A 248 9.52 -26.69 19.13
C GLU A 248 10.76 -26.37 19.98
N ALA A 249 11.57 -27.38 20.32
CA ALA A 249 12.70 -27.20 21.22
C ALA A 249 14.02 -26.99 20.48
N ASN A 250 14.64 -25.82 20.67
CA ASN A 250 16.00 -25.56 20.20
C ASN A 250 17.01 -26.13 21.20
N LEU A 251 17.58 -27.30 20.92
CA LEU A 251 18.51 -27.97 21.82
C LEU A 251 19.83 -27.21 22.03
N ALA A 252 20.14 -26.20 21.21
CA ALA A 252 21.36 -25.41 21.36
C ALA A 252 21.21 -24.18 22.27
N ALA A 253 19.97 -23.73 22.52
CA ALA A 253 19.70 -22.45 23.18
C ALA A 253 18.55 -22.48 24.20
N ASP A 254 17.66 -23.49 24.14
CA ASP A 254 16.58 -23.64 25.10
C ASP A 254 17.12 -24.17 26.43
N ALA A 255 17.02 -23.35 27.46
CA ALA A 255 17.44 -23.71 28.81
C ALA A 255 16.57 -24.81 29.45
N ARG A 256 15.41 -25.17 28.89
CA ARG A 256 14.59 -26.30 29.36
C ARG A 256 14.92 -27.62 28.67
N HIS A 257 15.58 -27.55 27.52
CA HIS A 257 15.83 -28.69 26.64
C HIS A 257 17.28 -28.69 26.13
N CYS A 258 18.24 -28.36 27.00
CA CYS A 258 19.61 -28.09 26.57
C CYS A 258 20.35 -29.37 26.18
N GLY A 259 20.69 -29.50 24.90
CA GLY A 259 21.36 -30.66 24.32
C GLY A 259 20.50 -31.91 24.18
N ALA A 260 19.42 -32.04 24.94
CA ALA A 260 18.42 -33.09 24.84
C ALA A 260 17.06 -32.62 25.42
N CYS A 261 15.97 -33.23 24.96
CA CYS A 261 14.64 -32.99 25.52
C CYS A 261 14.60 -33.24 27.03
N GLY A 262 13.90 -32.37 27.74
CA GLY A 262 13.79 -32.38 29.21
C GLY A 262 15.06 -32.00 29.99
N ASN A 263 16.20 -31.74 29.33
CA ASN A 263 17.43 -31.38 30.03
C ASN A 263 17.43 -29.89 30.41
N ALA A 264 16.77 -29.56 31.51
CA ALA A 264 16.70 -28.20 32.01
C ALA A 264 18.01 -27.77 32.69
N CYS A 265 18.55 -26.62 32.29
CA CYS A 265 19.74 -26.06 32.91
C CYS A 265 19.48 -25.66 34.37
N PRO A 266 20.43 -25.96 35.27
CA PRO A 266 20.39 -25.49 36.65
C PRO A 266 20.25 -23.98 36.76
N SER A 267 19.72 -23.52 37.90
CA SER A 267 19.57 -22.08 38.18
C SER A 267 20.90 -21.33 38.01
N GLY A 268 20.88 -20.25 37.21
CA GLY A 268 22.07 -19.44 36.90
C GLY A 268 22.84 -19.88 35.64
N GLN A 269 22.40 -20.93 34.95
CA GLN A 269 23.01 -21.39 33.69
C GLN A 269 22.10 -21.12 32.50
N SER A 270 22.70 -20.84 31.35
CA SER A 270 22.03 -20.77 30.05
C SER A 270 22.53 -21.89 29.15
N CYS A 271 21.69 -22.31 28.20
CA CYS A 271 22.10 -23.28 27.19
C CYS A 271 22.92 -22.57 26.12
N VAL A 272 24.19 -22.95 25.99
CA VAL A 272 25.09 -22.44 24.95
C VAL A 272 25.68 -23.64 24.23
N ALA A 273 25.45 -23.72 22.92
CA ALA A 273 25.94 -24.80 22.07
C ALA A 273 25.64 -26.20 22.65
N ARG A 274 24.41 -26.40 23.13
CA ARG A 274 23.89 -27.67 23.69
C ARG A 274 24.44 -28.03 25.07
N VAL A 275 25.15 -27.12 25.74
CA VAL A 275 25.72 -27.33 27.07
C VAL A 275 25.18 -26.26 28.03
N CYS A 276 24.78 -26.67 29.23
CA CYS A 276 24.44 -25.72 30.28
C CYS A 276 25.72 -25.08 30.80
N THR A 277 25.87 -23.79 30.53
CA THR A 277 27.04 -23.01 30.91
C THR A 277 26.63 -21.94 31.89
N LEU A 278 27.43 -21.74 32.95
CA LEU A 278 27.34 -20.54 33.76
C LEU A 278 27.70 -19.35 32.86
N ALA A 279 26.84 -18.33 32.81
CA ALA A 279 27.24 -17.04 32.27
C ALA A 279 28.48 -16.59 33.05
N ALA A 280 29.54 -16.16 32.35
CA ALA A 280 30.70 -15.58 33.02
C ALA A 280 30.19 -14.46 33.97
N PRO A 281 30.66 -14.38 35.23
CA PRO A 281 30.22 -13.35 36.17
C PRO A 281 30.28 -11.98 35.50
N GLY A 282 29.16 -11.25 35.53
CA GLY A 282 29.02 -9.94 34.90
C GLY A 282 28.59 -9.92 33.43
N SER A 283 28.52 -11.04 32.69
CA SER A 283 28.00 -11.04 31.30
C SER A 283 26.48 -11.22 31.26
N LEU A 284 25.83 -10.55 30.31
CA LEU A 284 24.40 -10.75 30.00
C LEU A 284 24.11 -12.21 29.66
N ILE A 285 22.94 -12.71 30.09
CA ILE A 285 22.49 -14.09 29.83
C ILE A 285 22.25 -14.29 28.32
N ARG A 286 21.75 -13.26 27.63
CA ARG A 286 21.54 -13.27 26.18
C ARG A 286 22.10 -12.02 25.52
N GLY A 287 22.94 -12.21 24.50
CA GLY A 287 23.44 -11.11 23.69
C GLY A 287 22.30 -10.46 22.92
N ARG A 288 22.29 -9.12 22.86
CA ARG A 288 21.19 -8.34 22.28
C ARG A 288 21.64 -6.95 21.83
N TYR A 289 20.92 -6.36 20.89
CA TYR A 289 21.04 -4.94 20.53
C TYR A 289 19.66 -4.30 20.35
N GLY A 290 19.61 -2.97 20.37
CA GLY A 290 18.35 -2.22 20.29
C GLY A 290 17.42 -2.51 21.48
N PHE A 291 17.99 -2.82 22.65
CA PHE A 291 17.26 -3.06 23.88
C PHE A 291 17.13 -1.76 24.69
N GLY A 292 16.19 -1.77 25.64
CA GLY A 292 16.07 -0.73 26.65
C GLY A 292 16.87 -1.10 27.88
N ALA A 293 17.49 -0.11 28.51
CA ALA A 293 18.16 -0.28 29.79
C ALA A 293 17.89 0.91 30.73
N ALA A 294 17.83 0.64 32.03
CA ALA A 294 17.73 1.68 33.05
C ALA A 294 18.29 1.20 34.38
N THR A 295 18.91 2.12 35.14
CA THR A 295 19.20 1.91 36.57
C THR A 295 17.92 2.17 37.36
N GLY A 296 17.45 1.16 38.09
CA GLY A 296 16.32 1.32 39.02
C GLY A 296 16.73 2.09 40.27
N THR A 297 15.76 2.59 41.02
CA THR A 297 16.00 3.30 42.29
C THR A 297 16.63 2.42 43.38
N ASN A 298 16.58 1.09 43.21
CA ASN A 298 17.26 0.12 44.06
C ASN A 298 18.73 -0.14 43.68
N GLY A 299 19.29 0.63 42.74
CA GLY A 299 20.70 0.53 42.32
C GLY A 299 21.01 -0.65 41.39
N ARG A 300 19.99 -1.44 41.01
CA ARG A 300 20.13 -2.53 40.04
C ARG A 300 19.92 -2.02 38.61
N VAL A 301 20.49 -2.72 37.64
CA VAL A 301 20.34 -2.38 36.21
C VAL A 301 19.40 -3.35 35.55
N TYR A 302 18.44 -2.86 34.78
CA TYR A 302 17.44 -3.68 34.10
C TYR A 302 17.63 -3.53 32.60
N VAL A 303 17.65 -4.65 31.91
CA VAL A 303 17.81 -4.76 30.47
C VAL A 303 16.65 -5.54 29.90
N PHE A 304 15.94 -4.98 28.92
CA PHE A 304 14.74 -5.59 28.38
C PHE A 304 14.59 -5.34 26.88
N GLY A 305 13.97 -6.28 26.19
CA GLY A 305 13.69 -6.16 24.76
C GLY A 305 14.92 -6.38 23.89
N GLY A 306 14.88 -5.84 22.69
CA GLY A 306 15.96 -5.96 21.72
C GLY A 306 15.85 -7.19 20.84
N TYR A 307 16.90 -7.45 20.07
CA TYR A 307 16.92 -8.48 19.03
C TYR A 307 18.22 -9.28 19.08
N ASN A 308 18.12 -10.59 18.83
CA ASN A 308 19.28 -11.48 18.75
C ASN A 308 19.11 -12.65 17.75
N GLY A 309 18.42 -12.38 16.64
CA GLY A 309 17.92 -13.40 15.71
C GLY A 309 16.42 -13.66 15.89
N ALA A 310 15.89 -13.30 17.06
CA ALA A 310 14.47 -13.15 17.33
C ALA A 310 14.20 -11.86 18.14
N TYR A 311 12.97 -11.37 18.07
CA TYR A 311 12.50 -10.30 18.96
C TYR A 311 12.39 -10.82 20.38
N LEU A 312 12.98 -10.11 21.34
CA LEU A 312 13.04 -10.55 22.73
C LEU A 312 12.00 -9.82 23.58
N ASN A 313 11.30 -10.56 24.44
CA ASN A 313 10.47 -10.01 25.53
C ASN A 313 11.08 -10.23 26.92
N SER A 314 12.25 -10.86 27.00
CA SER A 314 12.95 -11.12 28.25
C SER A 314 13.36 -9.82 28.96
N LEU A 315 13.28 -9.80 30.30
CA LEU A 315 13.95 -8.83 31.15
C LEU A 315 15.05 -9.53 31.94
N GLU A 316 16.24 -8.94 31.96
CA GLU A 316 17.38 -9.34 32.78
C GLU A 316 17.71 -8.21 33.77
N GLU A 317 17.91 -8.57 35.03
CA GLU A 317 18.33 -7.67 36.11
C GLU A 317 19.76 -7.99 36.53
N TYR A 318 20.62 -6.98 36.55
CA TYR A 318 21.97 -7.04 37.09
C TYR A 318 22.01 -6.50 38.51
N ASP A 319 22.55 -7.32 39.41
CA ASP A 319 22.89 -6.93 40.77
C ASP A 319 24.40 -6.60 40.86
N PRO A 320 24.78 -5.31 41.01
CA PRO A 320 26.18 -4.91 41.08
C PRO A 320 26.92 -5.44 42.31
N ALA A 321 26.20 -5.80 43.38
CA ALA A 321 26.81 -6.29 44.62
C ALA A 321 27.26 -7.74 44.49
N THR A 322 26.51 -8.56 43.75
CA THR A 322 26.82 -9.98 43.53
C THR A 322 27.45 -10.25 42.17
N ASN A 323 27.46 -9.27 41.25
CA ASN A 323 27.92 -9.42 39.87
C ASN A 323 27.15 -10.51 39.09
N VAL A 324 25.84 -10.60 39.32
CA VAL A 324 24.97 -11.64 38.73
C VAL A 324 23.84 -11.00 37.93
N TRP A 325 23.59 -11.56 36.75
CA TRP A 325 22.39 -11.30 35.95
C TRP A 325 21.32 -12.35 36.25
N THR A 326 20.07 -11.91 36.46
CA THR A 326 18.93 -12.77 36.78
C THR A 326 17.76 -12.46 35.87
N ASN A 327 17.09 -13.50 35.36
CA ASN A 327 15.84 -13.32 34.59
C ASN A 327 14.71 -12.85 35.51
N ARG A 328 13.90 -11.91 35.01
CA ARG A 328 12.70 -11.39 35.65
C ARG A 328 11.48 -11.61 34.77
N ALA A 329 10.32 -11.10 35.20
CA ALA A 329 9.09 -11.20 34.43
C ALA A 329 9.27 -10.66 33.02
N THR A 330 8.84 -11.44 32.04
CA THR A 330 8.88 -11.08 30.62
C THR A 330 7.88 -9.98 30.33
N MET A 331 8.24 -9.09 29.41
CA MET A 331 7.32 -8.08 28.88
C MET A 331 6.12 -8.73 28.17
N PRO A 332 4.95 -8.07 28.15
CA PRO A 332 3.79 -8.52 27.38
C PRO A 332 4.04 -8.57 25.87
N ASN A 333 4.99 -7.78 25.36
CA ASN A 333 5.39 -7.72 23.97
C ASN A 333 6.92 -7.88 23.82
N ALA A 334 7.40 -8.08 22.59
CA ALA A 334 8.82 -8.24 22.28
C ALA A 334 9.36 -7.05 21.45
N PRO A 335 9.51 -5.85 22.04
CA PRO A 335 9.92 -4.67 21.29
C PRO A 335 11.44 -4.66 21.03
N TRP A 336 11.80 -4.44 19.76
CA TRP A 336 13.14 -4.05 19.35
C TRP A 336 13.23 -2.53 19.20
N ALA A 337 14.44 -1.99 19.39
CA ALA A 337 14.77 -0.57 19.34
C ALA A 337 13.87 0.27 20.27
N VAL A 338 13.67 -0.26 21.48
CA VAL A 338 12.80 0.30 22.52
C VAL A 338 13.52 1.41 23.29
N ALA A 339 12.79 2.48 23.61
CA ALA A 339 13.29 3.52 24.50
C ALA A 339 12.96 3.18 25.96
N SER A 340 13.80 3.63 26.89
CA SER A 340 13.66 3.32 28.31
C SER A 340 13.89 4.54 29.19
N ALA A 341 13.16 4.62 30.30
CA ALA A 341 13.40 5.64 31.32
C ALA A 341 12.92 5.16 32.71
N PRO A 342 13.68 5.45 33.79
CA PRO A 342 13.20 5.23 35.14
C PRO A 342 12.15 6.28 35.54
N LEU A 343 11.23 5.92 36.41
CA LEU A 343 10.26 6.81 37.06
C LEU A 343 10.68 7.13 38.49
N ALA A 344 10.13 8.22 39.03
CA ALA A 344 10.38 8.65 40.41
C ALA A 344 9.93 7.62 41.46
N ASP A 345 8.87 6.87 41.14
CA ASP A 345 8.25 5.86 42.00
C ASP A 345 8.98 4.50 41.96
N GLY A 346 10.12 4.42 41.25
CA GLY A 346 10.93 3.20 41.13
C GLY A 346 10.51 2.26 39.98
N ARG A 347 9.42 2.55 39.27
CA ARG A 347 9.07 1.81 38.05
C ARG A 347 9.99 2.18 36.88
N ILE A 348 10.05 1.32 35.87
CA ILE A 348 10.87 1.51 34.67
C ILE A 348 9.98 1.38 33.44
N LEU A 349 10.01 2.38 32.55
CA LEU A 349 9.22 2.37 31.33
C LEU A 349 9.97 1.67 30.20
N SER A 350 9.24 0.79 29.51
CA SER A 350 9.49 0.33 28.14
C SER A 350 8.59 1.14 27.21
N ILE A 351 9.18 1.90 26.29
CA ILE A 351 8.48 2.93 25.52
C ILE A 351 8.63 2.65 24.03
N SER A 352 7.50 2.34 23.37
CA SER A 352 7.39 2.21 21.92
C SER A 352 8.36 1.14 21.35
N GLY A 353 8.85 1.33 20.13
CA GLY A 353 9.74 0.39 19.44
C GLY A 353 9.08 -0.29 18.25
N TYR A 354 9.62 -1.45 17.89
CA TYR A 354 9.22 -2.23 16.72
C TYR A 354 8.95 -3.69 17.12
N VAL A 355 7.76 -4.18 16.79
CA VAL A 355 7.27 -5.52 17.15
C VAL A 355 6.75 -6.19 15.88
N SER A 356 7.29 -7.35 15.53
CA SER A 356 6.79 -8.20 14.44
C SER A 356 6.53 -7.46 13.11
N GLY A 357 7.44 -6.57 12.70
CA GLY A 357 7.30 -5.83 11.44
C GLY A 357 6.53 -4.51 11.52
N SER A 358 6.09 -4.08 12.70
CA SER A 358 5.31 -2.84 12.89
C SER A 358 5.82 -1.97 14.05
N TYR A 359 5.69 -0.65 13.89
CA TYR A 359 5.91 0.31 14.99
C TYR A 359 4.81 0.16 16.04
N THR A 360 5.16 0.19 17.32
CA THR A 360 4.17 0.07 18.41
C THR A 360 4.06 1.36 19.22
N SER A 361 2.86 1.75 19.60
CA SER A 361 2.63 2.85 20.56
C SER A 361 2.61 2.38 22.01
N ALA A 362 2.74 1.07 22.26
CA ALA A 362 2.64 0.50 23.59
C ALA A 362 3.72 1.04 24.54
N VAL A 363 3.31 1.30 25.78
CA VAL A 363 4.20 1.66 26.87
C VAL A 363 3.87 0.78 28.06
N ASN A 364 4.88 0.10 28.60
CA ASN A 364 4.72 -0.78 29.76
C ASN A 364 5.64 -0.30 30.88
N ALA A 365 5.11 -0.21 32.11
CA ALA A 365 5.85 0.09 33.31
C ALA A 365 6.17 -1.21 34.07
N TYR A 366 7.46 -1.52 34.22
CA TYR A 366 7.94 -2.59 35.08
C TYR A 366 8.06 -2.09 36.51
N ASN A 367 7.53 -2.86 37.46
CA ASN A 367 7.72 -2.62 38.89
C ASN A 367 8.71 -3.68 39.44
N PRO A 368 9.95 -3.28 39.78
CA PRO A 368 10.94 -4.21 40.33
C PRO A 368 10.54 -4.83 41.67
N ALA A 369 9.76 -4.13 42.50
CA ALA A 369 9.37 -4.63 43.82
C ALA A 369 8.37 -5.79 43.74
N THR A 370 7.50 -5.77 42.73
CA THR A 370 6.49 -6.82 42.51
C THR A 370 6.86 -7.77 41.38
N ASN A 371 7.93 -7.48 40.62
CA ASN A 371 8.33 -8.23 39.43
C ASN A 371 7.17 -8.37 38.42
N THR A 372 6.48 -7.27 38.13
CA THR A 372 5.33 -7.26 37.21
C THR A 372 5.39 -6.10 36.24
N TRP A 373 4.79 -6.30 35.06
CA TRP A 373 4.58 -5.25 34.05
C TRP A 373 3.14 -4.76 34.11
N THR A 374 2.94 -3.46 33.93
CA THR A 374 1.62 -2.84 33.82
C THR A 374 1.60 -1.92 32.60
N ALA A 375 0.57 -2.04 31.76
CA ALA A 375 0.38 -1.12 30.64
C ALA A 375 0.05 0.28 31.17
N VAL A 376 0.68 1.29 30.58
CA VAL A 376 0.40 2.72 30.85
C VAL A 376 -0.02 3.39 29.55
N ALA A 377 -0.34 4.69 29.57
CA ALA A 377 -0.82 5.38 28.39
C ALA A 377 0.14 5.22 27.19
N PRO A 378 -0.39 4.93 25.99
CA PRO A 378 0.42 4.77 24.80
C PRO A 378 1.00 6.12 24.33
N VAL A 379 2.15 6.09 23.66
CA VAL A 379 2.71 7.29 23.01
C VAL A 379 1.77 7.80 21.92
N LEU A 380 1.79 9.11 21.66
CA LEU A 380 0.96 9.76 20.63
C LEU A 380 1.41 9.36 19.22
N SER A 381 2.71 9.09 19.03
CA SER A 381 3.26 8.62 17.75
C SER A 381 4.24 7.47 17.95
N ALA A 382 3.86 6.28 17.47
CA ALA A 382 4.68 5.08 17.49
C ALA A 382 6.00 5.28 16.72
N ARG A 383 7.11 4.88 17.33
CA ARG A 383 8.48 5.10 16.82
C ARG A 383 9.47 4.13 17.43
N TYR A 384 10.56 3.85 16.72
CA TYR A 384 11.70 3.10 17.24
C TYR A 384 12.97 3.95 17.25
N TYR A 385 13.99 3.52 18.01
CA TYR A 385 15.25 4.25 18.18
C TYR A 385 15.07 5.71 18.64
N ALA A 386 13.99 5.99 19.36
CA ALA A 386 13.79 7.27 20.02
C ALA A 386 14.66 7.36 21.28
N ALA A 387 15.06 8.57 21.63
CA ALA A 387 15.80 8.83 22.85
C ALA A 387 14.84 9.18 23.98
N ALA A 388 15.02 8.61 25.17
CA ALA A 388 14.19 8.92 26.32
C ALA A 388 15.01 9.28 27.57
N ALA A 389 14.50 10.23 28.35
CA ALA A 389 15.09 10.61 29.63
C ALA A 389 14.01 11.13 30.60
N ARG A 390 14.21 10.90 31.90
CA ARG A 390 13.38 11.49 32.94
C ARG A 390 13.87 12.91 33.26
N GLY A 391 13.03 13.91 33.05
CA GLY A 391 13.31 15.30 33.42
C GLY A 391 13.32 15.52 34.94
N ALA A 392 13.91 16.63 35.38
CA ALA A 392 13.93 17.02 36.79
C ALA A 392 12.52 17.30 37.36
N ASP A 393 11.55 17.60 36.50
CA ASP A 393 10.13 17.77 36.83
C ASP A 393 9.38 16.44 37.00
N GLY A 394 10.07 15.30 36.87
CA GLY A 394 9.51 13.97 37.05
C GLY A 394 8.82 13.38 35.82
N ARG A 395 8.64 14.15 34.74
CA ARG A 395 8.11 13.63 33.47
C ARG A 395 9.17 12.84 32.71
N VAL A 396 8.73 11.93 31.84
CA VAL A 396 9.61 11.22 30.90
C VAL A 396 9.44 11.80 29.52
N TYR A 397 10.54 12.22 28.91
CA TYR A 397 10.55 12.81 27.58
C TYR A 397 11.00 11.80 26.55
N LEU A 398 10.37 11.85 25.37
CA LEU A 398 10.67 11.03 24.21
C LEU A 398 10.98 11.93 23.02
N PHE A 399 12.18 11.78 22.45
CA PHE A 399 12.70 12.63 21.39
C PHE A 399 13.07 11.83 20.15
N GLY A 400 12.72 12.36 18.98
CA GLY A 400 13.17 11.83 17.69
C GLY A 400 12.71 10.40 17.44
N GLY A 401 13.61 9.58 16.88
CA GLY A 401 13.33 8.23 16.40
C GLY A 401 12.87 8.20 14.95
N ARG A 402 12.36 7.04 14.50
CA ARG A 402 11.74 6.90 13.18
C ARG A 402 10.42 6.16 13.28
N ASN A 403 9.47 6.59 12.47
CA ASN A 403 8.12 6.06 12.36
C ASN A 403 7.82 5.64 10.91
N SER A 404 6.56 5.30 10.62
CA SER A 404 6.12 4.89 9.28
C SER A 404 6.28 5.96 8.20
N VAL A 405 6.36 7.24 8.58
CA VAL A 405 6.49 8.39 7.65
C VAL A 405 7.96 8.73 7.39
N GLY A 406 8.84 8.53 8.38
CA GLY A 406 10.26 8.83 8.26
C GLY A 406 10.91 9.10 9.62
N MET A 407 11.94 9.95 9.63
CA MET A 407 12.49 10.44 10.90
C MET A 407 11.45 11.29 11.61
N ALA A 408 11.21 11.02 12.89
CA ALA A 408 10.19 11.70 13.63
C ALA A 408 10.63 13.13 13.98
N THR A 409 9.81 14.09 13.58
CA THR A 409 9.97 15.53 13.84
C THR A 409 9.17 15.99 15.06
N THR A 410 8.72 15.05 15.89
CA THR A 410 7.87 15.30 17.06
C THR A 410 8.57 14.86 18.34
N ALA A 411 8.23 15.53 19.44
CA ALA A 411 8.63 15.16 20.78
C ALA A 411 7.39 15.13 21.69
N GLU A 412 7.44 14.28 22.72
CA GLU A 412 6.33 14.06 23.63
C GLU A 412 6.82 13.75 25.03
N ALA A 413 6.02 14.12 26.04
CA ALA A 413 6.35 13.95 27.45
C ALA A 413 5.23 13.20 28.18
N TYR A 414 5.60 12.16 28.92
CA TYR A 414 4.74 11.37 29.77
C TYR A 414 4.70 11.95 31.18
N ASN A 415 3.49 12.21 31.66
CA ASN A 415 3.23 12.56 33.05
C ASN A 415 2.76 11.31 33.82
N PRO A 416 3.58 10.78 34.75
CA PRO A 416 3.23 9.57 35.50
C PRO A 416 2.08 9.78 36.49
N THR A 417 1.81 11.01 36.93
CA THR A 417 0.73 11.33 37.87
C THR A 417 -0.63 11.28 37.20
N THR A 418 -0.73 11.77 35.97
CA THR A 418 -1.98 11.77 35.19
C THR A 418 -2.08 10.59 34.23
N ASN A 419 -1.00 9.81 34.06
CA ASN A 419 -0.89 8.74 33.09
C ASN A 419 -1.26 9.22 31.67
N THR A 420 -0.63 10.29 31.21
CA THR A 420 -0.91 10.89 29.88
C THR A 420 0.37 11.33 29.18
N TRP A 421 0.37 11.23 27.85
CA TRP A 421 1.38 11.85 26.99
C TRP A 421 0.89 13.19 26.45
N THR A 422 1.78 14.18 26.41
CA THR A 422 1.51 15.51 25.82
C THR A 422 2.61 15.87 24.84
N SER A 423 2.26 16.52 23.73
CA SER A 423 3.26 17.05 22.80
C SER A 423 4.09 18.15 23.45
N VAL A 424 5.40 18.12 23.21
CA VAL A 424 6.35 19.16 23.61
C VAL A 424 7.15 19.63 22.40
N ARG A 425 7.94 20.69 22.57
CA ARG A 425 8.73 21.23 21.47
C ARG A 425 9.73 20.18 20.98
N ALA A 426 9.73 19.91 19.69
CA ALA A 426 10.64 18.95 19.06
C ALA A 426 12.04 19.55 18.84
N PRO A 427 13.09 18.70 18.80
CA PRO A 427 14.43 19.14 18.41
C PRO A 427 14.42 19.70 16.99
N SER A 428 15.32 20.64 16.71
CA SER A 428 15.44 21.29 15.40
C SER A 428 15.88 20.32 14.30
N THR A 429 16.64 19.29 14.66
CA THR A 429 17.12 18.26 13.74
C THR A 429 16.52 16.91 14.11
N ALA A 430 15.72 16.35 13.19
CA ALA A 430 15.20 15.01 13.33
C ALA A 430 16.33 13.97 13.31
N ARG A 431 16.30 13.06 14.28
CA ARG A 431 17.38 12.08 14.50
C ARG A 431 16.85 10.80 15.13
N MET A 432 17.41 9.67 14.73
CA MET A 432 17.20 8.38 15.40
C MET A 432 18.49 7.87 16.03
N GLY A 433 18.40 7.04 17.06
CA GLY A 433 19.57 6.50 17.76
C GLY A 433 20.38 7.57 18.48
N ALA A 434 19.74 8.67 18.85
CA ALA A 434 20.34 9.70 19.69
C ALA A 434 20.32 9.25 21.17
N VAL A 435 21.11 9.92 22.00
CA VAL A 435 21.20 9.66 23.43
C VAL A 435 20.59 10.84 24.18
N ALA A 436 19.64 10.60 25.09
CA ALA A 436 19.08 11.62 25.96
C ALA A 436 19.55 11.41 27.40
N VAL A 437 20.16 12.43 28.01
CA VAL A 437 20.60 12.39 29.42
C VAL A 437 20.20 13.68 30.11
N THR A 438 19.48 13.58 31.23
CA THR A 438 19.20 14.72 32.11
C THR A 438 20.43 15.04 32.93
N ALA A 439 20.95 16.27 32.83
CA ALA A 439 22.10 16.73 33.57
C ALA A 439 21.72 17.25 34.98
N PRO A 440 22.69 17.51 35.87
CA PRO A 440 22.42 18.02 37.22
C PRO A 440 21.74 19.40 37.25
N ASN A 441 21.85 20.18 36.17
CA ASN A 441 21.15 21.46 36.01
C ASN A 441 19.66 21.30 35.62
N GLY A 442 19.16 20.07 35.54
CA GLY A 442 17.76 19.75 35.23
C GLY A 442 17.41 19.78 33.73
N ARG A 443 18.34 20.13 32.85
CA ARG A 443 18.15 20.13 31.39
C ARG A 443 18.48 18.78 30.78
N ILE A 444 17.85 18.47 29.65
CA ILE A 444 18.03 17.20 28.94
C ILE A 444 18.92 17.43 27.72
N TYR A 445 20.03 16.73 27.66
CA TYR A 445 20.99 16.81 26.58
C TYR A 445 20.73 15.68 25.58
N LEU A 446 20.50 16.04 24.33
CA LEU A 446 20.28 15.12 23.22
C LEU A 446 21.53 15.08 22.34
N PHE A 447 22.29 13.98 22.45
CA PHE A 447 23.57 13.79 21.77
C PHE A 447 23.44 12.99 20.49
N GLY A 448 24.08 13.48 19.42
CA GLY A 448 24.38 12.69 18.24
C GLY A 448 23.15 12.07 17.57
N GLY A 449 23.23 10.79 17.21
CA GLY A 449 22.22 10.09 16.42
C GLY A 449 22.50 10.12 14.92
N SER A 450 21.58 9.54 14.15
CA SER A 450 21.60 9.57 12.69
C SER A 450 20.51 10.47 12.13
N THR A 451 20.89 11.34 11.20
CA THR A 451 20.01 12.28 10.50
C THR A 451 19.59 11.77 9.11
N SER A 452 19.71 10.45 8.89
CA SER A 452 19.26 9.78 7.68
C SER A 452 18.61 8.45 8.04
N THR A 453 17.65 8.00 7.25
CA THR A 453 17.01 6.69 7.38
C THR A 453 17.95 5.53 7.05
N SER A 454 19.06 5.78 6.34
CA SER A 454 20.06 4.77 5.97
C SER A 454 21.07 4.44 7.08
N SER A 455 20.98 5.07 8.26
CA SER A 455 21.88 4.89 9.42
C SER A 455 23.37 5.23 9.21
N THR A 456 23.76 5.66 8.00
CA THR A 456 25.16 5.98 7.63
C THR A 456 25.57 7.42 7.93
N THR A 457 24.63 8.30 8.29
CA THR A 457 24.90 9.72 8.52
C THR A 457 24.83 10.02 10.02
N ALA A 458 25.91 9.78 10.76
CA ALA A 458 26.00 10.14 12.17
C ALA A 458 26.28 11.64 12.33
N THR A 459 25.63 12.29 13.31
CA THR A 459 25.86 13.71 13.62
C THR A 459 26.64 13.89 14.93
N SER A 460 27.40 14.98 15.01
CA SER A 460 28.12 15.45 16.21
C SER A 460 27.31 16.47 17.02
N THR A 461 26.16 16.90 16.50
CA THR A 461 25.34 17.96 17.11
C THR A 461 24.76 17.52 18.45
N VAL A 462 24.69 18.48 19.37
CA VAL A 462 24.04 18.33 20.67
C VAL A 462 22.98 19.42 20.80
N GLU A 463 21.76 19.03 21.17
CA GLU A 463 20.68 19.96 21.47
C GLU A 463 20.29 19.80 22.94
N ILE A 464 20.09 20.91 23.65
CA ILE A 464 19.75 20.93 25.08
C ILE A 464 18.32 21.40 25.21
N TYR A 465 17.47 20.56 25.79
CA TYR A 465 16.08 20.86 26.09
C TYR A 465 15.93 21.37 27.52
N ASP A 466 15.17 22.45 27.67
CA ASP A 466 14.74 23.01 28.94
C ASP A 466 13.28 22.60 29.23
N PRO A 467 13.03 21.65 30.15
CA PRO A 467 11.70 21.19 30.54
C PRO A 467 10.75 22.28 31.04
N VAL A 468 11.30 23.33 31.66
CA VAL A 468 10.53 24.42 32.27
C VAL A 468 10.12 25.42 31.21
N ALA A 469 11.05 25.82 30.35
CA ALA A 469 10.78 26.77 29.28
C ALA A 469 10.15 26.13 28.03
N ASN A 470 10.20 24.80 27.90
CA ASN A 470 9.84 24.05 26.68
C ASN A 470 10.60 24.57 25.44
N THR A 471 11.90 24.82 25.59
CA THR A 471 12.77 25.36 24.54
C THR A 471 14.00 24.50 24.31
N TRP A 472 14.58 24.63 23.12
CA TRP A 472 15.86 24.01 22.75
C TRP A 472 16.93 25.07 22.57
N SER A 473 18.16 24.75 22.98
CA SER A 473 19.37 25.53 22.68
C SER A 473 20.47 24.61 22.14
N ALA A 474 21.41 25.17 21.37
CA ALA A 474 22.58 24.42 20.95
C ALA A 474 23.46 24.05 22.16
N GLY A 475 23.97 22.82 22.17
CA GLY A 475 24.92 22.32 23.16
C GLY A 475 26.35 22.21 22.60
N PRO A 476 27.31 21.79 23.45
CA PRO A 476 28.70 21.59 23.03
C PRO A 476 28.79 20.40 22.07
N VAL A 477 29.40 20.60 20.90
CA VAL A 477 29.50 19.60 19.83
C VAL A 477 30.31 18.38 20.29
N MET A 478 29.79 17.17 20.05
CA MET A 478 30.44 15.90 20.39
C MET A 478 31.29 15.41 19.22
N SER A 479 32.61 15.32 19.41
CA SER A 479 33.53 14.78 18.40
C SER A 479 34.17 13.46 18.85
N PRO A 480 34.23 12.41 17.99
CA PRO A 480 33.63 12.31 16.67
C PRO A 480 32.09 12.21 16.75
N SER A 481 31.39 12.31 15.60
CA SER A 481 29.96 12.05 15.52
C SER A 481 29.63 10.61 15.93
N ARG A 482 28.48 10.41 16.60
CA ARG A 482 28.06 9.08 17.07
C ARG A 482 26.56 8.91 16.94
N ALA A 483 26.13 7.86 16.27
CA ALA A 483 24.79 7.31 16.36
C ALA A 483 24.81 6.03 17.21
N TYR A 484 23.72 5.72 17.91
CA TYR A 484 23.58 4.49 18.71
C TYR A 484 24.68 4.29 19.76
N ALA A 485 25.20 5.40 20.31
CA ALA A 485 26.07 5.36 21.47
C ALA A 485 25.24 5.10 22.74
N GLY A 486 25.91 4.71 23.82
CA GLY A 486 25.30 4.72 25.14
C GLY A 486 25.63 6.02 25.87
N GLY A 487 24.75 6.46 26.77
CA GLY A 487 25.08 7.55 27.69
C GLY A 487 24.37 7.48 29.03
N ALA A 488 25.04 8.00 30.06
CA ALA A 488 24.55 7.99 31.44
C ALA A 488 25.07 9.21 32.20
N LEU A 489 24.29 9.68 33.18
CA LEU A 489 24.76 10.66 34.16
C LEU A 489 25.47 9.93 35.29
N GLY A 490 26.77 10.19 35.49
CA GLY A 490 27.52 9.66 36.62
C GLY A 490 27.20 10.38 37.93
N THR A 491 27.54 9.72 39.05
CA THR A 491 27.38 10.30 40.39
C THR A 491 28.31 11.49 40.63
N ASP A 492 29.36 11.66 39.82
CA ASP A 492 30.25 12.82 39.81
C ASP A 492 29.67 14.04 39.05
N GLY A 493 28.45 13.92 38.51
CA GLY A 493 27.76 14.98 37.78
C GLY A 493 28.17 15.12 36.32
N ARG A 494 29.06 14.25 35.81
CA ARG A 494 29.45 14.23 34.39
C ARG A 494 28.53 13.34 33.56
N ILE A 495 28.35 13.69 32.30
CA ILE A 495 27.65 12.84 31.33
C ILE A 495 28.67 12.01 30.58
N TYR A 496 28.55 10.69 30.70
CA TYR A 496 29.40 9.72 30.03
C TYR A 496 28.76 9.31 28.71
N LEU A 497 29.57 9.22 27.65
CA LEU A 497 29.16 8.75 26.33
C LEU A 497 30.20 7.76 25.82
N ALA A 498 29.76 6.58 25.39
CA ALA A 498 30.68 5.53 24.94
C ALA A 498 30.14 4.77 23.73
N GLY A 499 31.06 4.28 22.91
CA GLY A 499 30.75 3.48 21.73
C GLY A 499 29.99 4.23 20.64
N GLY A 500 29.11 3.52 19.95
CA GLY A 500 28.31 4.04 18.85
C GLY A 500 28.96 3.87 17.49
N TYR A 501 28.33 4.45 16.48
CA TYR A 501 28.68 4.33 15.06
C TYR A 501 28.92 5.71 14.45
N THR A 502 30.04 5.88 13.74
CA THR A 502 30.43 7.17 13.12
C THR A 502 29.89 7.38 11.71
N GLY A 503 29.15 6.40 11.16
CA GLY A 503 28.81 6.36 9.74
C GLY A 503 29.76 5.51 8.90
N SER A 504 30.93 5.17 9.46
CA SER A 504 31.88 4.23 8.84
C SER A 504 32.24 3.07 9.75
N ASN A 505 32.47 3.34 11.04
CA ASN A 505 32.98 2.35 11.98
C ASN A 505 32.23 2.38 13.32
N TYR A 506 32.17 1.23 13.99
CA TYR A 506 31.81 1.16 15.40
C TYR A 506 32.99 1.65 16.24
N GLN A 507 32.68 2.40 17.31
CA GLN A 507 33.67 3.00 18.18
C GLN A 507 33.84 2.21 19.47
N ALA A 508 35.06 2.20 20.00
CA ALA A 508 35.35 1.81 21.38
C ALA A 508 35.61 3.03 22.28
N THR A 509 35.81 4.21 21.69
CA THR A 509 36.16 5.42 22.44
C THR A 509 35.02 5.88 23.34
N ALA A 510 35.37 6.53 24.46
CA ALA A 510 34.42 7.12 25.37
C ALA A 510 34.87 8.54 25.78
N VAL A 511 33.89 9.37 26.16
CA VAL A 511 34.10 10.74 26.62
C VAL A 511 33.23 11.05 27.83
N ALA A 512 33.69 11.95 28.69
CA ALA A 512 32.92 12.51 29.79
C ALA A 512 32.73 14.02 29.56
N LEU A 513 31.49 14.48 29.54
CA LEU A 513 31.13 15.90 29.43
C LEU A 513 30.87 16.47 30.82
N VAL A 514 31.47 17.62 31.13
CA VAL A 514 31.12 18.44 32.30
C VAL A 514 30.02 19.43 31.88
N PRO A 515 28.75 19.25 32.30
CA PRO A 515 27.64 20.06 31.76
C PRO A 515 27.76 21.56 32.07
N ALA A 516 28.39 21.91 33.19
CA ALA A 516 28.58 23.29 33.64
C ALA A 516 29.53 24.10 32.75
N THR A 517 30.56 23.45 32.19
CA THR A 517 31.57 24.11 31.35
C THR A 517 31.41 23.78 29.87
N GLY A 518 30.66 22.72 29.54
CA GLY A 518 30.54 22.21 28.17
C GLY A 518 31.81 21.51 27.66
N ILE A 519 32.77 21.22 28.54
CA ILE A 519 34.07 20.63 28.17
C ILE A 519 33.97 19.10 28.16
N TYR A 520 34.40 18.49 27.07
CA TYR A 520 34.58 17.05 26.94
C TYR A 520 36.00 16.64 27.38
N ALA A 521 36.10 15.62 28.21
CA ALA A 521 37.32 14.92 28.54
C ALA A 521 37.30 13.52 27.89
N PRO A 522 38.29 13.16 27.06
CA PRO A 522 38.51 11.77 26.68
C PRO A 522 38.76 10.92 27.94
N ILE A 523 38.20 9.72 27.96
CA ILE A 523 38.42 8.72 29.02
C ILE A 523 38.86 7.41 28.37
N GLY A 524 39.23 6.42 29.18
CA GLY A 524 39.57 5.07 28.74
C GLY A 524 38.57 4.52 27.70
N SER A 525 39.07 3.74 26.75
CA SER A 525 38.23 3.11 25.72
C SER A 525 37.70 1.76 26.19
N LEU A 526 36.51 1.40 25.71
CA LEU A 526 35.93 0.07 25.82
C LEU A 526 36.89 -0.97 25.25
N ASN A 527 36.84 -2.22 25.71
CA ASN A 527 37.74 -3.26 25.18
C ASN A 527 37.31 -3.72 23.79
N VAL A 528 36.05 -3.50 23.40
CA VAL A 528 35.49 -3.86 22.10
C VAL A 528 34.74 -2.67 21.51
N SER A 529 34.92 -2.45 20.21
CA SER A 529 34.10 -1.47 19.48
C SER A 529 32.70 -2.01 19.25
N HIS A 530 31.69 -1.24 19.66
CA HIS A 530 30.29 -1.61 19.47
C HIS A 530 29.35 -0.40 19.45
N GLY A 531 28.25 -0.55 18.72
CA GLY A 531 27.13 0.37 18.73
C GLY A 531 25.88 -0.30 19.29
N TYR A 532 24.78 0.46 19.37
CA TYR A 532 23.54 0.01 19.98
C TYR A 532 23.70 -0.43 21.44
N THR A 533 24.72 0.13 22.10
CA THR A 533 25.05 -0.07 23.51
C THR A 533 24.22 0.86 24.38
N GLN A 534 24.02 0.47 25.63
CA GLN A 534 23.43 1.34 26.66
C GLN A 534 24.44 1.53 27.78
N LEU A 535 24.46 2.73 28.38
CA LEU A 535 25.22 2.99 29.59
C LEU A 535 24.28 3.07 30.79
N ALA A 536 24.71 2.51 31.92
CA ALA A 536 24.02 2.63 33.19
C ALA A 536 25.02 3.13 34.26
N ALA A 537 24.64 4.19 34.99
CA ALA A 537 25.41 4.63 36.14
C ALA A 537 25.05 3.78 37.37
N LEU A 538 26.08 3.33 38.09
CA LEU A 538 25.95 2.56 39.32
C LEU A 538 26.10 3.46 40.54
N GLY A 539 25.48 3.08 41.66
CA GLY A 539 25.53 3.85 42.91
C GLY A 539 26.93 3.99 43.51
N ASP A 540 27.85 3.11 43.14
CA ASP A 540 29.27 3.14 43.55
C ASP A 540 30.14 4.04 42.66
N GLY A 541 29.54 4.75 41.69
CA GLY A 541 30.21 5.67 40.78
C GLY A 541 30.80 5.04 39.52
N ARG A 542 30.68 3.72 39.33
CA ARG A 542 31.05 3.08 38.07
C ARG A 542 30.02 3.32 36.98
N ILE A 543 30.45 3.26 35.72
CA ILE A 543 29.57 3.31 34.55
C ILE A 543 29.62 1.96 33.83
N LEU A 544 28.48 1.31 33.67
CA LEU A 544 28.34 0.02 33.02
C LEU A 544 28.02 0.23 31.54
N ALA A 545 28.82 -0.32 30.64
CA ALA A 545 28.52 -0.47 29.22
C ALA A 545 27.96 -1.85 28.95
N ILE A 546 26.82 -1.92 28.28
CA ILE A 546 26.01 -3.13 28.19
C ILE A 546 25.88 -3.52 26.72
N ALA A 547 26.36 -4.71 26.35
CA ALA A 547 26.06 -5.39 25.09
C ALA A 547 26.12 -4.51 23.83
N GLY A 548 25.19 -4.69 22.89
CA GLY A 548 25.20 -4.04 21.58
C GLY A 548 25.65 -4.98 20.46
N SER A 549 26.08 -4.40 19.35
CA SER A 549 26.49 -5.13 18.14
C SER A 549 27.75 -4.53 17.53
N ASN A 550 28.53 -5.37 16.87
CA ASN A 550 29.64 -4.99 16.00
C ASN A 550 29.51 -5.65 14.59
N THR A 551 30.46 -5.40 13.68
CA THR A 551 30.39 -5.82 12.26
C THR A 551 30.45 -7.33 12.01
N SER A 552 30.70 -8.17 13.03
CA SER A 552 30.85 -9.62 12.88
C SER A 552 29.61 -10.42 13.30
N SER A 553 28.40 -9.97 12.96
CA SER A 553 27.12 -10.68 13.21
C SER A 553 26.86 -11.11 14.67
N MET A 554 27.64 -10.59 15.62
CA MET A 554 27.60 -10.99 17.01
C MET A 554 26.82 -9.97 17.84
N TYR A 555 25.68 -10.41 18.37
CA TYR A 555 25.05 -9.76 19.50
C TYR A 555 25.93 -10.00 20.73
N LEU A 556 26.42 -8.93 21.33
CA LEU A 556 27.37 -9.03 22.43
C LEU A 556 26.63 -9.40 23.73
N THR A 557 27.12 -10.40 24.46
CA THR A 557 26.77 -10.63 25.88
C THR A 557 27.67 -9.85 26.83
N ARG A 558 28.72 -9.22 26.30
CA ARG A 558 29.75 -8.52 27.05
C ARG A 558 29.18 -7.30 27.78
N VAL A 559 29.61 -7.15 29.02
CA VAL A 559 29.33 -6.00 29.86
C VAL A 559 30.67 -5.57 30.46
N GLU A 560 30.93 -4.26 30.46
CA GLU A 560 32.19 -3.70 30.94
C GLU A 560 31.89 -2.55 31.90
N ALA A 561 32.67 -2.42 32.97
CA ALA A 561 32.50 -1.36 33.95
C ALA A 561 33.67 -0.38 33.90
N TYR A 562 33.37 0.88 33.62
CA TYR A 562 34.31 1.99 33.75
C TYR A 562 34.41 2.44 35.21
N THR A 563 35.63 2.58 35.70
CA THR A 563 35.93 3.11 37.03
C THR A 563 36.60 4.49 36.90
N PRO A 564 35.93 5.59 37.27
CA PRO A 564 36.48 6.95 37.10
C PRO A 564 37.83 7.18 37.79
N ALA A 565 38.05 6.56 38.95
CA ALA A 565 39.29 6.74 39.71
C ALA A 565 40.53 6.14 39.02
N SER A 566 40.34 5.10 38.20
CA SER A 566 41.44 4.43 37.49
C SER A 566 41.45 4.70 35.98
N ASP A 567 40.48 5.46 35.48
CA ASP A 567 40.27 5.72 34.04
C ASP A 567 40.32 4.45 33.17
N ALA A 568 39.65 3.39 33.62
CA ALA A 568 39.75 2.06 32.99
C ALA A 568 38.42 1.33 32.93
N TRP A 569 38.19 0.61 31.83
CA TRP A 569 37.11 -0.36 31.64
C TRP A 569 37.60 -1.77 32.02
N ARG A 570 36.79 -2.52 32.76
CA ARG A 570 37.08 -3.90 33.16
C ARG A 570 35.89 -4.82 32.97
#